data_AF-B3S115-F1
#
_entry.id   AF-B3S115-F1
#
_cell.length_a   1.000
_cell.length_b   1.000
_cell.length_c   1.000
_cell.angle_alpha   90.00
_cell.angle_beta   90.00
_cell.angle_gamma   90.00
#
_symmetry.space_group_name_H-M   'P 1'
#
loop_
_entity.id
_entity.type
_entity.pdbx_description
1 polymer ?
#
loop_
_entity_poly.entity_id
_entity_poly.type
_entity_poly.pdbx_seq_one_letter_code
_entity_poly.pdbx_strand_id
1 'polypeptide(L)'
;NDIIFAPKVFESYYCSGTCSYPLGPHLNATNHAIVMAILHDLKVQGVKASQCAPTQLSPLSFLYVEGNKIIIKEYPDIVVDACG
;
A
#
# COMPACT_ATOMS: atom_id res chain seq x y z
N ASN A 1 25.08 -11.06 -11.49
CA ASN A 1 24.53 -10.75 -10.15
C ASN A 1 24.53 -9.26 -9.98
N ASP A 2 23.36 -8.66 -10.03
CA ASP A 2 23.18 -7.24 -9.79
C ASP A 2 22.89 -7.08 -8.30
N ILE A 3 23.71 -6.30 -7.60
CA ILE A 3 23.64 -6.18 -6.15
C ILE A 3 23.11 -4.78 -5.81
N ILE A 4 22.03 -4.73 -5.03
CA ILE A 4 21.57 -3.48 -4.40
C ILE A 4 22.66 -3.01 -3.45
N PHE A 5 23.29 -1.88 -3.77
CA PHE A 5 24.29 -1.24 -2.94
C PHE A 5 23.65 -0.33 -1.89
N ALA A 6 22.65 0.47 -2.28
CA ALA A 6 21.92 1.36 -1.39
C ALA A 6 20.47 1.61 -1.86
N PRO A 7 19.54 1.94 -0.95
CA PRO A 7 19.66 1.80 0.49
C PRO A 7 19.64 0.32 0.92
N LYS A 8 20.33 -0.02 2.01
CA LYS A 8 20.32 -1.40 2.57
C LYS A 8 19.07 -1.66 3.41
N VAL A 9 18.53 -0.61 4.01
CA VAL A 9 17.33 -0.60 4.83
C VAL A 9 16.56 0.65 4.47
N PHE A 10 15.24 0.53 4.34
CA PHE A 10 14.32 1.63 4.12
C PHE A 10 12.99 1.27 4.78
N GLU A 11 12.23 2.28 5.16
CA GLU A 11 10.88 2.11 5.70
C GLU A 11 9.90 1.97 4.54
N SER A 12 9.44 0.75 4.24
CA SER A 12 8.40 0.53 3.23
C SER A 12 7.01 0.86 3.76
N TYR A 13 6.84 0.81 5.09
CA TYR A 13 5.56 0.78 5.79
C TYR A 13 4.63 -0.35 5.29
N TYR A 14 3.46 -0.49 5.91
CA TYR A 14 2.42 -1.41 5.47
C TYR A 14 1.05 -0.98 6.01
N CYS A 15 -0.02 -1.33 5.30
CA CYS A 15 -1.39 -1.14 5.76
C CYS A 15 -1.88 -2.38 6.50
N SER A 16 -2.56 -2.17 7.62
CA SER A 16 -3.19 -3.23 8.39
C SER A 16 -4.39 -2.70 9.16
N GLY A 17 -5.37 -3.56 9.40
CA GLY A 17 -6.61 -3.22 10.09
C GLY A 17 -7.85 -3.41 9.21
N THR A 18 -9.01 -3.28 9.87
CA THR A 18 -10.32 -3.34 9.22
C THR A 18 -10.86 -1.95 8.97
N CYS A 19 -11.41 -1.74 7.78
CA CYS A 19 -12.06 -0.50 7.39
C CYS A 19 -13.57 -0.72 7.57
N SER A 20 -14.14 -0.25 8.68
CA SER A 20 -15.54 -0.50 9.07
C SER A 20 -16.42 0.74 8.92
N TYR A 21 -17.72 0.54 8.73
CA TYR A 21 -18.67 1.64 8.64
C TYR A 21 -18.79 2.38 10.00
N PRO A 22 -18.93 3.72 10.02
CA PRO A 22 -18.81 4.64 8.89
C PRO A 22 -17.36 4.86 8.46
N LEU A 23 -17.09 4.80 7.16
CA LEU A 23 -15.76 5.06 6.60
C LEU A 23 -15.47 6.56 6.65
N GLY A 24 -14.38 6.92 7.33
CA GLY A 24 -13.93 8.32 7.41
C GLY A 24 -13.39 8.83 6.06
N PRO A 25 -13.47 10.14 5.79
CA PRO A 25 -13.03 10.71 4.51
C PRO A 25 -11.53 10.52 4.24
N HIS A 26 -10.71 10.36 5.29
CA HIS A 26 -9.27 10.11 5.16
C HIS A 26 -8.93 8.75 4.53
N LEU A 27 -9.86 7.79 4.51
CA LEU A 27 -9.65 6.48 3.90
C LEU A 27 -9.77 6.50 2.38
N ASN A 28 -10.22 7.60 1.77
CA ASN A 28 -10.43 7.71 0.31
C ASN A 28 -11.20 6.49 -0.27
N ALA A 29 -12.18 6.00 0.48
CA ALA A 29 -12.87 4.77 0.17
C ALA A 29 -13.61 4.84 -1.18
N THR A 30 -13.46 3.81 -1.99
CA THR A 30 -14.25 3.69 -3.23
C THR A 30 -15.73 3.49 -2.92
N ASN A 31 -16.61 3.83 -3.86
CA ASN A 31 -18.05 3.54 -3.73
C ASN A 31 -18.30 2.07 -3.41
N HIS A 32 -17.53 1.15 -3.99
CA HIS A 32 -17.61 -0.27 -3.68
C HIS A 32 -17.27 -0.57 -2.21
N ALA A 33 -16.18 0.02 -1.68
CA ALA A 33 -15.80 -0.14 -0.27
C ALA A 33 -16.87 0.41 0.68
N ILE A 34 -17.50 1.54 0.36
CA ILE A 34 -18.61 2.11 1.14
C ILE A 34 -19.80 1.15 1.18
N VAL A 35 -20.23 0.63 0.03
CA VAL A 35 -21.33 -0.33 -0.05
C VAL A 35 -21.00 -1.62 0.72
N MET A 36 -19.79 -2.16 0.56
CA MET A 36 -19.37 -3.36 1.28
C MET A 36 -19.32 -3.15 2.79
N ALA A 37 -18.85 -1.99 3.26
CA ALA A 37 -18.83 -1.64 4.68
C ALA A 37 -20.25 -1.54 5.27
N ILE A 38 -21.20 -0.93 4.55
CA ILE A 38 -22.61 -0.86 4.96
C ILE A 38 -23.22 -2.27 5.02
N LEU A 39 -23.05 -3.08 3.97
CA LEU A 39 -23.60 -4.44 3.93
C LEU A 39 -23.03 -5.33 5.03
N HIS A 40 -21.73 -5.18 5.32
CA HIS A 40 -21.08 -5.86 6.43
C HIS A 40 -21.66 -5.43 7.79
N ASP A 41 -21.87 -4.12 8.01
CA ASP A 41 -22.45 -3.58 9.24
C ASP A 41 -23.89 -4.07 9.47
N LEU A 42 -24.67 -4.18 8.39
CA LEU A 42 -26.01 -4.79 8.39
C LEU A 42 -26.00 -6.33 8.55
N LYS A 43 -24.82 -6.94 8.69
CA LYS A 43 -24.62 -8.39 8.85
C LYS A 43 -25.24 -9.23 7.73
N VAL A 44 -25.19 -8.72 6.50
CA VAL A 44 -25.64 -9.48 5.32
C VAL A 44 -24.75 -10.73 5.16
N GLN A 45 -25.38 -11.90 5.05
CA GLN A 45 -24.65 -13.16 4.96
C GLN A 45 -23.72 -13.19 3.74
N GLY A 46 -22.50 -13.68 3.96
CA GLY A 46 -21.48 -13.80 2.91
C GLY A 46 -20.67 -12.53 2.64
N VAL A 47 -21.00 -11.40 3.27
CA VAL A 47 -20.24 -10.15 3.15
C VAL A 47 -19.12 -10.10 4.19
N LYS A 48 -17.89 -9.88 3.72
CA LYS A 48 -16.71 -9.70 4.59
C LYS A 48 -16.47 -8.21 4.84
N ALA A 49 -15.85 -7.89 5.99
CA ALA A 49 -15.37 -6.54 6.25
C ALA A 49 -14.37 -6.10 5.18
N SER A 50 -14.44 -4.83 4.78
CA SER A 50 -13.39 -4.21 3.98
C SER A 50 -12.07 -4.20 4.75
N GLN A 51 -10.99 -4.64 4.08
CA GLN A 51 -9.63 -4.55 4.60
C GLN A 51 -8.99 -3.29 4.04
N CYS A 52 -8.15 -2.65 4.86
CA CYS A 52 -7.46 -1.45 4.43
C CYS A 52 -6.21 -1.81 3.60
N ALA A 53 -6.01 -1.12 2.50
CA ALA A 53 -4.92 -1.33 1.55
C ALA A 53 -4.18 0.00 1.26
N PRO A 54 -2.97 -0.03 0.69
CA PRO A 54 -2.30 1.19 0.24
C PRO A 54 -3.14 1.94 -0.81
N THR A 55 -3.37 3.23 -0.58
CA THR A 55 -4.08 4.11 -1.52
C THR A 55 -3.14 5.10 -2.19
N GLN A 56 -1.99 5.37 -1.57
CA GLN A 56 -0.94 6.19 -2.13
C GLN A 56 0.41 5.53 -1.85
N LEU A 57 1.22 5.40 -2.90
CA LEU A 57 2.57 4.88 -2.81
C LEU A 57 3.56 5.82 -3.49
N SER A 58 4.77 5.89 -2.95
CA SER A 58 5.87 6.67 -3.50
C SER A 58 6.98 5.75 -4.05
N PRO A 59 7.69 6.22 -5.09
CA PRO A 59 8.83 5.50 -5.62
C PRO A 59 10.04 5.59 -4.68
N LEU A 60 10.96 4.63 -4.81
CA LEU A 60 12.27 4.68 -4.16
C LEU A 60 13.39 4.40 -5.17
N SER A 61 14.44 5.20 -5.08
CA SER A 61 15.65 5.03 -5.88
C SER A 61 16.64 4.07 -5.22
N PHE A 62 17.12 3.11 -5.99
CA PHE A 62 18.10 2.12 -5.60
C PHE A 62 19.36 2.24 -6.44
N LEU A 63 20.52 2.16 -5.78
CA LEU A 63 21.82 2.11 -6.39
C LEU A 63 22.25 0.66 -6.59
N TYR A 64 22.50 0.26 -7.83
CA TYR A 64 22.97 -1.08 -8.20
C TYR A 64 24.42 -1.05 -8.67
N VAL A 65 25.12 -2.14 -8.38
CA VAL A 65 26.38 -2.48 -9.04
C VAL A 65 26.11 -3.63 -10.01
N GLU A 66 26.22 -3.35 -11.30
CA GLU A 66 26.08 -4.32 -12.39
C GLU A 66 27.44 -4.49 -13.08
N GLY A 67 28.18 -5.53 -12.71
CA GLY A 67 29.58 -5.71 -13.12
C GLY A 67 30.47 -4.59 -12.58
N ASN A 68 31.10 -3.81 -13.47
CA ASN A 68 31.93 -2.64 -13.11
C ASN A 68 31.17 -1.30 -13.25
N LYS A 69 29.85 -1.32 -13.45
CA LYS A 69 29.02 -0.11 -13.61
C LYS A 69 28.17 0.13 -12.36
N ILE A 70 28.02 1.40 -12.02
CA ILE A 70 27.11 1.88 -10.98
C ILE A 70 25.89 2.49 -11.68
N ILE A 71 24.69 2.03 -11.33
CA ILE A 71 23.43 2.45 -11.96
C ILE A 71 22.43 2.84 -10.86
N ILE A 72 21.75 3.96 -11.02
CA ILE A 72 20.60 4.33 -10.19
C ILE A 72 19.33 3.94 -10.94
N LYS A 73 18.45 3.19 -10.29
CA LYS A 73 17.13 2.80 -10.80
C LYS A 73 16.06 3.20 -9.80
N GLU A 74 15.04 3.90 -10.28
CA GLU A 74 13.87 4.22 -9.50
C GLU A 74 12.80 3.14 -9.68
N TYR A 75 12.26 2.64 -8.57
CA TYR A 75 11.19 1.67 -8.56
C TYR A 75 9.91 2.33 -8.04
N PRO A 76 8.81 2.30 -8.81
CA PRO A 76 7.53 2.80 -8.35
C PRO A 76 6.95 1.88 -7.26
N ASP A 77 6.01 2.42 -6.48
CA ASP A 77 5.18 1.67 -5.55
C ASP A 77 5.94 0.90 -4.46
N ILE A 78 7.02 1.50 -3.91
CA ILE A 78 7.88 0.87 -2.90
C ILE A 78 7.50 1.26 -1.47
N VAL A 79 7.12 2.52 -1.26
CA VAL A 79 6.82 3.06 0.08
C VAL A 79 5.34 3.40 0.17
N VAL A 80 4.67 2.93 1.22
CA VAL A 80 3.27 3.27 1.48
C VAL A 80 3.19 4.64 2.16
N ASP A 81 2.52 5.58 1.50
CA ASP A 81 2.33 6.94 2.02
C ASP A 81 0.97 7.09 2.72
N ALA A 82 -0.05 6.36 2.26
CA ALA A 82 -1.40 6.38 2.81
C ALA A 82 -2.13 5.04 2.68
N CYS A 83 -3.02 4.76 3.63
CA CYS A 83 -3.87 3.58 3.69
C CYS A 83 -5.35 3.96 3.63
N GLY A 84 -6.17 3.06 3.09
CA GLY A 84 -7.62 3.25 2.95
C GLY A 84 -8.39 1.99 2.66
#